data_AF-A0A4Q1D5R0-F1
#
_entry.id   AF-A0A4Q1D5R0-F1
#
_cell.length_a   1.000
_cell.length_b   1.000
_cell.length_c   1.000
_cell.angle_alpha   90.00
_cell.angle_beta   90.00
_cell.angle_gamma   90.00
#
_symmetry.space_group_name_H-M   'P 1'
#
loop_
_entity.id
_entity.type
_entity.pdbx_description
1 polymer ?
#
loop_
_entity_poly.entity_id
_entity_poly.type
_entity_poly.pdbx_seq_one_letter_code
_entity_poly.pdbx_strand_id
1 'polypeptide(L)'
;MVETLKIHGKDVWVVVEPQETGHGHTIPAEYFTAYYNLEDPGAYSSTHEPGKEPGKPFKDEHDEPKKFLSPVEAMEYAAEQLPAMLNS
;
A
#
# COMPACT_ATOMS: atom_id res chain seq x y z
N MET A 1 -4.55 6.13 3.76
CA MET A 1 -4.66 7.02 2.58
C MET A 1 -5.00 6.16 1.38
N VAL A 2 -5.88 6.62 0.48
CA VAL A 2 -6.22 5.89 -0.75
C VAL A 2 -6.17 6.86 -1.91
N GLU A 3 -5.47 6.49 -2.97
CA GLU A 3 -5.41 7.26 -4.22
C GLU A 3 -5.54 6.36 -5.44
N THR A 4 -6.07 6.92 -6.53
CA THR A 4 -6.18 6.25 -7.82
C THR A 4 -5.11 6.78 -8.76
N LEU A 5 -4.30 5.88 -9.32
CA LEU A 5 -3.29 6.19 -10.32
C LEU A 5 -3.71 5.65 -11.68
N LYS A 6 -3.53 6.45 -12.74
CA LYS A 6 -3.79 6.01 -14.11
C LYS A 6 -2.51 5.44 -14.73
N ILE A 7 -2.44 4.12 -14.84
CA ILE A 7 -1.28 3.37 -15.38
C ILE A 7 -1.69 2.69 -16.68
N HIS A 8 -1.04 3.04 -17.79
CA HIS A 8 -1.33 2.50 -19.13
C HIS A 8 -2.82 2.57 -19.53
N GLY A 9 -3.52 3.65 -19.12
CA GLY A 9 -4.94 3.84 -19.37
C GLY A 9 -5.88 3.01 -18.48
N LYS A 10 -5.34 2.23 -17.54
CA LYS A 10 -6.09 1.52 -16.49
C LYS A 10 -6.02 2.30 -15.19
N ASP A 11 -7.12 2.33 -14.46
CA ASP A 11 -7.15 2.89 -13.11
C ASP A 11 -6.65 1.83 -12.13
N VAL A 12 -5.66 2.20 -11.32
CA VAL A 12 -5.03 1.37 -10.30
C VAL A 12 -5.22 2.04 -8.95
N TRP A 13 -5.78 1.31 -8.00
CA TRP A 13 -6.03 1.83 -6.66
C TRP A 13 -4.84 1.54 -5.78
N VAL A 14 -4.29 2.56 -5.14
CA VAL A 14 -3.19 2.45 -4.18
C VAL A 14 -3.71 2.81 -2.79
N VAL A 15 -3.54 1.87 -1.85
CA VAL A 15 -3.93 2.01 -0.46
C VAL A 15 -2.66 2.05 0.38
N VAL A 16 -2.51 3.08 1.21
CA VAL A 16 -1.35 3.26 2.11
C VAL A 16 -1.83 3.30 3.54
N GLU A 17 -1.24 2.45 4.37
CA GLU A 17 -1.68 2.24 5.74
C GLU A 17 -0.57 2.30 6.76
N PRO A 18 -0.84 2.92 7.93
CA PRO A 18 0.05 2.82 9.06
C PRO A 18 0.06 1.39 9.60
N GLN A 19 1.24 0.89 9.88
CA GLN A 19 1.49 -0.34 10.61
C GLN A 19 1.87 0.05 12.04
N GLU A 20 0.97 -0.24 12.99
CA GLU A 20 1.29 -0.08 14.41
C GLU A 20 2.28 -1.15 14.84
N THR A 21 3.51 -0.75 15.16
CA THR A 21 4.52 -1.66 15.71
C THR A 21 4.35 -1.81 17.22
N GLY A 22 3.36 -2.61 17.62
CA GLY A 22 3.32 -3.27 18.93
C GLY A 22 2.92 -2.44 20.15
N HIS A 23 2.06 -3.04 20.98
CA HIS A 23 1.71 -2.56 22.32
C HIS A 23 2.94 -2.65 23.25
N GLY A 24 3.68 -1.55 23.43
CA GLY A 24 4.76 -1.48 24.40
C GLY A 24 5.31 -0.07 24.51
N HIS A 25 5.82 0.32 25.70
CA HIS A 25 6.31 1.65 26.08
C HIS A 25 7.56 2.16 25.30
N THR A 26 7.72 1.79 24.03
CA THR A 26 8.74 2.32 23.12
C THR A 26 8.03 3.27 22.16
N ILE A 27 8.67 4.37 21.77
CA ILE A 27 8.08 5.34 20.84
C ILE A 27 7.61 4.58 19.59
N PRO A 28 6.30 4.57 19.27
CA PRO A 28 5.79 3.79 18.15
C PRO A 28 6.47 4.29 16.88
N ALA A 29 7.27 3.44 16.27
CA ALA A 29 7.73 3.68 14.92
C ALA A 29 6.54 3.38 14.00
N GLU A 30 5.84 4.43 13.62
CA GLU A 30 4.75 4.34 12.65
C GLU A 30 5.38 4.15 11.27
N TYR A 31 5.34 2.92 10.77
CA TYR A 31 5.71 2.61 9.41
C TYR A 31 4.46 2.62 8.54
N PHE A 32 4.63 2.81 7.25
CA PHE A 32 3.55 2.72 6.28
C PHE A 32 3.79 1.55 5.35
N THR A 33 2.71 0.91 4.89
CA THR A 33 2.74 -0.11 3.85
C THR A 33 1.80 0.31 2.74
N ALA A 34 2.28 0.21 1.50
CA ALA A 34 1.47 0.44 0.30
C ALA A 34 0.97 -0.88 -0.28
N TYR A 35 -0.27 -0.85 -0.78
CA TYR A 35 -0.95 -1.94 -1.46
C TYR A 35 -1.54 -1.42 -2.76
N TYR A 36 -1.66 -2.29 -3.76
CA TYR A 36 -2.28 -1.93 -5.03
C TYR A 36 -3.37 -2.93 -5.45
N ASN A 37 -4.39 -2.41 -6.13
CA ASN A 37 -5.46 -3.19 -6.77
C ASN A 37 -5.71 -2.74 -8.20
N LEU A 38 -5.98 -3.71 -9.07
CA LEU A 38 -6.42 -3.48 -10.45
C LEU A 38 -7.95 -3.38 -10.58
N GLU A 39 -8.66 -3.76 -9.53
CA GLU A 39 -10.10 -3.66 -9.42
C GLU A 39 -10.41 -2.64 -8.33
N ASP A 40 -11.55 -1.94 -8.47
CA ASP A 40 -12.03 -1.05 -7.42
C ASP A 40 -12.19 -1.84 -6.11
N PRO A 41 -11.50 -1.47 -5.01
CA PRO A 41 -11.62 -2.19 -3.75
C PRO A 41 -13.01 -2.07 -3.09
N GLY A 42 -13.99 -1.45 -3.76
CA GLY A 42 -15.29 -1.09 -3.21
C GLY A 42 -15.18 0.05 -2.21
N ALA A 43 -16.30 0.45 -1.60
CA ALA A 43 -16.36 1.39 -0.46
C ALA A 43 -15.64 0.87 0.82
N TYR A 44 -14.86 -0.20 0.69
CA TYR A 44 -14.15 -0.91 1.75
C TYR A 44 -12.67 -0.51 1.75
N SER A 45 -12.42 0.79 1.85
CA SER A 45 -11.09 1.37 2.07
C SER A 45 -10.70 1.34 3.57
N SER A 46 -11.21 0.37 4.32
CA SER A 46 -10.87 0.16 5.73
C SER A 46 -10.41 -1.28 5.90
N THR A 47 -9.09 -1.45 5.88
CA THR A 47 -8.39 -2.72 6.17
C THR A 47 -8.47 -3.19 7.60
N HIS A 48 -9.13 -2.41 8.44
CA HIS A 48 -9.51 -2.84 9.77
C HIS A 48 -10.76 -3.72 9.76
N GLU A 49 -11.36 -4.01 8.60
CA GLU A 49 -12.37 -5.07 8.48
C GLU A 49 -11.71 -6.45 8.51
N PRO A 50 -11.98 -7.29 9.52
CA PRO A 50 -11.41 -8.64 9.59
C PRO A 50 -11.73 -9.45 8.34
N GLY A 51 -10.69 -9.95 7.66
CA GLY A 51 -10.82 -10.80 6.48
C GLY A 51 -10.85 -10.07 5.14
N LYS A 52 -10.62 -8.74 5.09
CA LYS A 52 -10.42 -8.01 3.84
C LYS A 52 -9.00 -7.48 3.75
N GLU A 53 -8.29 -7.91 2.71
CA GLU A 53 -6.96 -7.39 2.41
C GLU A 53 -7.08 -6.10 1.58
N PRO A 54 -6.28 -5.06 1.88
CA PRO A 54 -6.26 -3.80 1.11
C PRO A 54 -5.88 -3.97 -0.35
N GLY A 55 -5.35 -5.14 -0.72
CA GLY A 55 -4.82 -5.44 -2.04
C GLY A 55 -3.49 -6.16 -1.96
N LYS A 56 -2.74 -6.14 -3.07
CA LYS A 56 -1.41 -6.76 -3.14
C LYS A 56 -0.36 -5.81 -2.54
N PRO A 57 0.42 -6.22 -1.52
CA PRO A 57 1.47 -5.38 -0.97
C PRO A 57 2.63 -5.25 -1.96
N PHE A 58 3.29 -4.09 -1.94
CA PHE A 58 4.66 -4.00 -2.47
C PHE A 58 5.58 -4.79 -1.55
N LYS A 59 6.46 -5.61 -2.12
CA LYS A 59 7.40 -6.44 -1.37
C LYS A 59 8.82 -5.91 -1.43
N ASP A 60 9.58 -6.14 -0.38
CA ASP A 60 11.01 -5.86 -0.33
C ASP A 60 11.84 -7.04 -0.88
N GLU A 61 13.17 -6.97 -0.70
CA GLU A 61 14.12 -7.99 -1.16
C GLU A 61 13.98 -9.35 -0.45
N HIS A 62 13.26 -9.39 0.68
CA HIS A 62 13.00 -10.60 1.47
C HIS A 62 11.59 -11.17 1.22
N ASP A 63 10.86 -10.65 0.23
CA ASP A 63 9.45 -11.00 -0.06
C ASP A 63 8.47 -10.56 1.05
N GLU A 64 8.90 -9.67 1.95
CA GLU A 64 8.06 -9.10 3.03
C GLU A 64 7.39 -7.79 2.58
N PRO A 65 6.24 -7.39 3.17
CA PRO A 65 5.62 -6.10 2.88
C PRO A 65 6.60 -4.94 3.13
N LYS A 66 6.86 -4.16 2.09
CA LYS A 66 7.79 -3.03 2.14
C LYS A 66 7.27 -1.97 3.12
N LYS A 67 8.16 -1.55 4.02
CA LYS A 67 7.91 -0.50 5.02
C LYS A 67 8.45 0.83 4.54
N PHE A 68 7.64 1.88 4.69
CA PHE A 68 7.96 3.26 4.35
C PHE A 68 7.89 4.12 5.62
N LEU A 69 8.63 5.23 5.64
CA LEU A 69 8.65 6.15 6.80
C LEU A 69 7.55 7.23 6.70
N SER A 70 6.95 7.39 5.52
CA SER A 70 5.85 8.31 5.32
C SER A 70 4.86 7.78 4.28
N PRO A 71 3.59 8.21 4.32
CA PRO A 71 2.61 7.82 3.33
C PRO A 71 2.91 8.39 1.94
N VAL A 72 3.61 9.55 1.89
CA VAL A 72 4.04 10.19 0.64
C VAL A 72 5.10 9.35 -0.05
N GLU A 73 6.13 8.92 0.67
CA GLU A 73 7.18 8.03 0.15
C GLU A 73 6.60 6.72 -0.40
N ALA A 74 5.61 6.16 0.31
CA ALA A 74 4.92 4.95 -0.13
C ALA A 74 4.15 5.15 -1.45
N MET A 75 3.54 6.33 -1.64
CA MET A 75 2.80 6.67 -2.86
C MET A 75 3.74 6.97 -4.03
N GLU A 76 4.81 7.73 -3.79
CA GLU A 76 5.84 8.01 -4.82
C GLU A 76 6.43 6.69 -5.33
N TYR A 77 6.79 5.79 -4.42
CA TYR A 77 7.26 4.46 -4.77
C TYR A 77 6.24 3.68 -5.62
N ALA A 78 4.96 3.69 -5.24
CA ALA A 78 3.92 3.01 -6.00
C ALA A 78 3.79 3.57 -7.43
N ALA A 79 3.81 4.90 -7.58
CA ALA A 79 3.74 5.56 -8.89
C ALA A 79 4.93 5.21 -9.80
N GLU A 80 6.11 5.01 -9.24
CA GLU A 80 7.31 4.60 -9.99
C GLU A 80 7.28 3.10 -10.38
N GLN A 81 6.85 2.22 -9.47
CA GLN A 81 6.93 0.77 -9.69
C GLN A 81 5.78 0.21 -10.54
N LEU A 82 4.57 0.72 -10.38
CA LEU A 82 3.38 0.17 -11.04
C LEU A 82 3.47 0.15 -12.57
N PRO A 83 3.98 1.19 -13.27
CA PRO A 83 4.19 1.13 -14.71
C PRO A 83 5.09 -0.04 -15.14
N ALA A 84 6.16 -0.34 -14.40
CA ALA A 84 7.05 -1.46 -14.72
C ALA A 84 6.38 -2.81 -14.41
N MET A 85 5.70 -2.93 -13.28
CA MET A 85 5.07 -4.17 -12.83
C MET A 85 3.87 -4.59 -13.69
N LEU A 86 3.11 -3.61 -14.23
CA LEU A 86 1.87 -3.85 -14.96
C LEU A 86 2.05 -3.85 -16.49
N ASN A 87 3.29 -3.85 -16.97
CA ASN A 87 3.64 -3.92 -18.39
C ASN A 87 3.93 -5.35 -18.90
N SER A 88 3.65 -6.39 -18.09
CA SER A 88 3.86 -7.80 -18.44
C SER A 88 2.60 -8.47 -18.98
#